data_AF-A0A286R7X8-F1
#
_entry.id   AF-A0A286R7X8-F1
#
_cell.length_a   1.000
_cell.length_b   1.000
_cell.length_c   1.000
_cell.angle_alpha   90.00
_cell.angle_beta   90.00
_cell.angle_gamma   90.00
#
_symmetry.space_group_name_H-M   'P 1'
#
loop_
_entity.id
_entity.type
_entity.pdbx_description
1 polymer ?
#
loop_
_entity_poly.entity_id
_entity_poly.type
_entity_poly.pdbx_seq_one_letter_code
_entity_poly.pdbx_strand_id
1 'polypeptide(L)'
;MSEIKEYIYDSASKFLKKQSTQDLLEKGQKGLFDDELWASLNDMGLTGVNIPEADGGVGGDYEDGFTVIRLVGQYPIPLPLPETLISKWILSQYEMKITHDQPLSFHFNEQNPLEVRKHNGNYILSGEALNVPWGRVAKEIVALAKCQNEWMMVLVPVNESKIHEQVNLAGEPRDSLIFHDIHIGDSAIKIIEDCESKKIVEQLYALAKAAMLAGISERVVQECLSYASERKQFGKNLYRFQAVQQHISLLVGETAACLAAVNNAVEMLQGSHDSLSIMLTKIKVSAVAGDIAMTAHQLHGAIGMTYEHTLHHLTKRLWSWRDEAGNERYWQGELSTYIAHSPVTIWSLLVDNHEVKSIL
;
A
#
# COMPACT_ATOMS: atom_id res chain seq x y z
N MET A 1 5.52 -4.58 -21.67
CA MET A 1 6.24 -5.36 -20.63
C MET A 1 7.28 -6.24 -21.31
N SER A 2 8.52 -6.29 -20.80
CA SER A 2 9.60 -7.17 -21.34
C SER A 2 9.41 -8.62 -20.86
N GLU A 3 9.78 -9.62 -21.67
CA GLU A 3 9.68 -11.07 -21.33
C GLU A 3 10.36 -11.41 -19.98
N ILE A 4 11.45 -10.70 -19.63
CA ILE A 4 12.18 -10.89 -18.37
C ILE A 4 11.33 -10.44 -17.17
N LYS A 5 10.60 -9.32 -17.31
CA LYS A 5 9.74 -8.78 -16.24
C LYS A 5 8.54 -9.70 -16.00
N GLU A 6 7.95 -10.23 -17.07
CA GLU A 6 6.85 -11.19 -16.99
C GLU A 6 7.25 -12.46 -16.23
N TYR A 7 8.46 -12.99 -16.51
CA TYR A 7 9.00 -14.14 -15.76
C TYR A 7 9.22 -13.84 -14.26
N ILE A 8 9.70 -12.63 -13.92
CA ILE A 8 9.89 -12.20 -12.52
C ILE A 8 8.55 -12.16 -11.80
N TYR A 9 7.50 -11.60 -12.40
CA TYR A 9 6.17 -11.55 -11.76
C TYR A 9 5.52 -12.90 -11.62
N ASP A 10 5.67 -13.77 -12.62
CA ASP A 10 5.18 -15.14 -12.54
C ASP A 10 5.87 -15.91 -11.41
N SER A 11 7.17 -15.71 -11.25
CA SER A 11 7.98 -16.30 -10.18
C SER A 11 7.61 -15.73 -8.81
N ALA A 12 7.45 -14.41 -8.71
CA ALA A 12 7.02 -13.72 -7.48
C ALA A 12 5.62 -14.17 -7.05
N SER A 13 4.68 -14.24 -7.99
CA SER A 13 3.30 -14.70 -7.74
C SER A 13 3.28 -16.14 -7.22
N LYS A 14 4.01 -17.06 -7.86
CA LYS A 14 4.14 -18.45 -7.41
C LYS A 14 4.78 -18.56 -6.02
N PHE A 15 5.81 -17.76 -5.77
CA PHE A 15 6.50 -17.71 -4.48
C PHE A 15 5.58 -17.18 -3.38
N LEU A 16 5.00 -15.99 -3.53
CA LEU A 16 4.13 -15.37 -2.54
C LEU A 16 2.90 -16.24 -2.25
N LYS A 17 2.28 -16.82 -3.28
CA LYS A 17 1.17 -17.77 -3.12
C LYS A 17 1.55 -18.98 -2.27
N LYS A 18 2.77 -19.51 -2.45
CA LYS A 18 3.27 -20.64 -1.65
C LYS A 18 3.54 -20.23 -0.20
N GLN A 19 4.02 -19.01 0.03
CA GLN A 19 4.39 -18.52 1.36
C GLN A 19 3.21 -18.00 2.19
N SER A 20 2.15 -17.50 1.53
CA SER A 20 0.92 -17.00 2.16
C SER A 20 0.10 -18.12 2.79
N THR A 21 0.63 -18.66 3.89
CA THR A 21 0.07 -19.76 4.68
C THR A 21 -0.52 -19.22 5.98
N GLN A 22 -1.47 -19.96 6.55
CA GLN A 22 -2.09 -19.58 7.82
C GLN A 22 -1.04 -19.50 8.96
N ASP A 23 -0.12 -20.46 9.05
CA ASP A 23 0.96 -20.45 10.07
C ASP A 23 1.82 -19.19 9.98
N LEU A 24 2.19 -18.76 8.77
CA LEU A 24 2.95 -17.52 8.59
C LEU A 24 2.12 -16.29 9.02
N LEU A 25 0.84 -16.23 8.65
CA LEU A 25 -0.05 -15.14 9.06
C LEU A 25 -0.23 -15.08 10.59
N GLU A 26 -0.30 -16.23 11.25
CA GLU A 26 -0.39 -16.33 12.72
C GLU A 26 0.90 -15.88 13.42
N LYS A 27 2.07 -16.27 12.89
CA LYS A 27 3.37 -15.76 13.36
C LYS A 27 3.45 -14.25 13.22
N GLY A 28 3.02 -13.71 12.08
CA GLY A 28 2.95 -12.27 11.84
C GLY A 28 2.06 -11.53 12.84
N GLN A 29 0.89 -12.09 13.19
CA GLN A 29 -0.01 -11.51 14.20
C GLN A 29 0.59 -11.45 15.60
N LYS A 30 1.60 -12.28 15.89
CA LYS A 30 2.39 -12.24 17.13
C LYS A 30 3.55 -11.25 17.06
N GLY A 31 3.66 -10.49 15.96
CA GLY A 31 4.74 -9.52 15.74
C GLY A 31 6.07 -10.16 15.37
N LEU A 32 6.09 -11.43 14.97
CA LEU A 32 7.32 -12.11 14.57
C LEU A 32 7.70 -11.73 13.14
N PHE A 33 8.92 -11.24 12.96
CA PHE A 33 9.53 -11.00 11.66
C PHE A 33 10.24 -12.27 11.17
N ASP A 34 10.06 -12.59 9.89
CA ASP A 34 10.68 -13.76 9.26
C ASP A 34 11.89 -13.31 8.43
N ASP A 35 13.07 -13.36 9.05
CA ASP A 35 14.34 -12.95 8.42
C ASP A 35 14.68 -13.79 7.19
N GLU A 36 14.36 -15.09 7.19
CA GLU A 36 14.64 -16.00 6.07
C GLU A 36 13.76 -15.68 4.86
N LEU A 37 12.47 -15.42 5.11
CA LEU A 37 11.55 -14.98 4.08
C LEU A 37 11.95 -13.60 3.53
N TRP A 38 12.35 -12.67 4.39
CA TRP A 38 12.85 -11.36 3.95
C TRP A 38 14.11 -11.47 3.08
N ALA A 39 15.09 -12.28 3.49
CA ALA A 39 16.29 -12.56 2.71
C ALA A 39 15.94 -13.17 1.34
N SER A 40 14.97 -14.10 1.30
CA SER A 40 14.49 -14.67 0.03
C SER A 40 13.88 -13.62 -0.90
N LEU A 41 13.13 -12.64 -0.36
CA LEU A 41 12.59 -11.53 -1.16
C LEU A 41 13.69 -10.60 -1.68
N ASN A 42 14.75 -10.36 -0.89
CA ASN A 42 15.93 -9.61 -1.32
C ASN A 42 16.67 -10.33 -2.45
N ASP A 43 16.93 -11.64 -2.31
CA ASP A 43 17.64 -12.45 -3.30
C ASP A 43 16.88 -12.52 -4.64
N MET A 44 15.54 -12.47 -4.59
CA MET A 44 14.68 -12.38 -5.78
C MET A 44 14.63 -10.97 -6.39
N GLY A 45 15.25 -9.96 -5.77
CA GLY A 45 15.23 -8.56 -6.19
C GLY A 45 13.92 -7.83 -5.90
N LEU A 46 12.98 -8.44 -5.16
CA LEU A 46 11.63 -7.89 -4.98
C LEU A 46 11.61 -6.66 -4.08
N THR A 47 12.57 -6.50 -3.18
CA THR A 47 12.68 -5.35 -2.27
C THR A 47 13.33 -4.12 -2.91
N GLY A 48 13.86 -4.25 -4.13
CA GLY A 48 14.55 -3.19 -4.88
C GLY A 48 14.06 -3.09 -6.31
N VAL A 49 12.86 -3.59 -6.62
CA VAL A 49 12.36 -3.69 -7.99
C VAL A 49 12.28 -2.33 -8.67
N ASN A 50 11.92 -1.28 -7.94
CA ASN A 50 11.72 0.09 -8.43
C ASN A 50 12.95 1.00 -8.21
N ILE A 51 14.11 0.42 -7.93
CA ILE A 51 15.36 1.16 -7.69
C ILE A 51 16.29 0.95 -8.88
N PRO A 52 16.95 2.00 -9.41
CA PRO A 52 17.90 1.86 -10.50
C PRO A 52 19.01 0.85 -10.21
N GLU A 53 19.51 0.13 -11.22
CA GLU A 53 20.63 -0.80 -11.06
C GLU A 53 21.90 -0.12 -10.55
N ALA A 54 22.12 1.14 -10.95
CA ALA A 54 23.24 1.96 -10.47
C ALA A 54 23.20 2.18 -8.95
N ASP A 55 22.00 2.15 -8.38
CA ASP A 55 21.73 2.25 -6.95
C ASP A 55 21.43 0.86 -6.36
N GLY A 56 21.96 -0.23 -6.93
CA GLY A 56 21.82 -1.58 -6.37
C GLY A 56 20.41 -2.18 -6.41
N GLY A 57 19.51 -1.64 -7.25
CA GLY A 57 18.18 -2.20 -7.52
C GLY A 57 18.11 -3.03 -8.79
N VAL A 58 16.88 -3.29 -9.26
CA VAL A 58 16.59 -4.08 -10.48
C VAL A 58 16.30 -3.18 -11.70
N GLY A 59 16.10 -1.88 -11.50
CA GLY A 59 15.83 -0.92 -12.59
C GLY A 59 14.41 -0.99 -13.15
N GLY A 60 13.44 -1.48 -12.38
CA GLY A 60 12.04 -1.48 -12.75
C GLY A 60 11.37 -0.10 -12.65
N ASP A 61 10.28 0.06 -13.39
CA ASP A 61 9.49 1.28 -13.44
C ASP A 61 8.31 1.26 -12.43
N TYR A 62 7.41 2.22 -12.55
CA TYR A 62 6.22 2.33 -11.71
C TYR A 62 5.31 1.10 -11.83
N GLU A 63 5.09 0.60 -13.05
CA GLU A 63 4.20 -0.55 -13.27
C GLU A 63 4.76 -1.78 -12.57
N ASP A 64 6.08 -1.94 -12.62
CA ASP A 64 6.79 -3.05 -11.99
C ASP A 64 6.62 -3.04 -10.46
N GLY A 65 6.88 -1.89 -9.83
CA GLY A 65 6.75 -1.72 -8.39
C GLY A 65 5.32 -1.93 -7.90
N PHE A 66 4.34 -1.32 -8.58
CA PHE A 66 2.93 -1.47 -8.22
C PHE A 66 2.37 -2.86 -8.53
N THR A 67 2.93 -3.57 -9.51
CA THR A 67 2.62 -4.99 -9.75
C THR A 67 3.03 -5.85 -8.56
N VAL A 68 4.24 -5.65 -8.02
CA VAL A 68 4.69 -6.36 -6.81
C VAL A 68 3.82 -6.01 -5.61
N ILE A 69 3.50 -4.73 -5.40
CA ILE A 69 2.62 -4.29 -4.30
C ILE A 69 1.23 -4.92 -4.40
N ARG A 70 0.65 -4.98 -5.61
CA ARG A 70 -0.64 -5.65 -5.84
C ARG A 70 -0.57 -7.15 -5.56
N LEU A 71 0.51 -7.82 -5.97
CA LEU A 71 0.74 -9.25 -5.66
C LEU A 71 0.82 -9.51 -4.16
N VAL A 72 1.45 -8.63 -3.38
CA VAL A 72 1.44 -8.70 -1.91
C VAL A 72 0.02 -8.55 -1.36
N GLY A 73 -0.80 -7.67 -1.95
CA GLY A 73 -2.23 -7.60 -1.62
C GLY A 73 -2.97 -8.92 -1.90
N GLN A 74 -2.69 -9.54 -3.04
CA GLN A 74 -3.31 -10.81 -3.45
C GLN A 74 -2.89 -12.00 -2.59
N TYR A 75 -1.63 -12.04 -2.18
CA TYR A 75 -1.07 -13.08 -1.33
C TYR A 75 -0.39 -12.45 -0.10
N PRO A 76 -1.18 -11.97 0.87
CA PRO A 76 -0.63 -11.26 2.02
C PRO A 76 0.40 -12.10 2.77
N ILE A 77 1.55 -11.46 3.00
CA ILE A 77 2.63 -11.95 3.86
C ILE A 77 2.89 -10.89 4.93
N PRO A 78 3.24 -11.26 6.18
CA PRO A 78 3.41 -10.32 7.27
C PRO A 78 4.79 -9.67 7.23
N LEU A 79 5.11 -8.97 6.13
CA LEU A 79 6.38 -8.29 5.91
C LEU A 79 6.17 -6.89 5.32
N PRO A 80 7.05 -5.92 5.61
CA PRO A 80 6.95 -4.52 5.18
C PRO A 80 7.36 -4.29 3.72
N LEU A 81 7.04 -5.22 2.80
CA LEU A 81 7.48 -5.13 1.41
C LEU A 81 6.91 -3.88 0.70
N PRO A 82 5.59 -3.58 0.75
CA PRO A 82 5.04 -2.37 0.14
C PRO A 82 5.61 -1.08 0.74
N GLU A 83 5.69 -1.01 2.07
CA GLU A 83 6.25 0.15 2.76
C GLU A 83 7.72 0.37 2.42
N THR A 84 8.50 -0.70 2.32
CA THR A 84 9.92 -0.62 1.93
C THR A 84 10.07 -0.13 0.49
N LEU A 85 9.29 -0.67 -0.45
CA LEU A 85 9.35 -0.28 -1.86
C LEU A 85 9.03 1.20 -2.07
N ILE A 86 7.96 1.70 -1.42
CA ILE A 86 7.60 3.11 -1.51
C ILE A 86 8.64 3.99 -0.82
N SER A 87 9.13 3.59 0.34
CA SER A 87 10.17 4.34 1.08
C SER A 87 11.46 4.48 0.27
N LYS A 88 11.98 3.37 -0.27
CA LYS A 88 13.21 3.40 -1.07
C LYS A 88 13.07 4.25 -2.32
N TRP A 89 11.91 4.22 -2.94
CA TRP A 89 11.68 5.01 -4.13
C TRP A 89 11.53 6.50 -3.82
N ILE A 90 10.81 6.85 -2.75
CA ILE A 90 10.82 8.23 -2.24
C ILE A 90 12.26 8.69 -1.98
N LEU A 91 13.10 7.88 -1.31
CA LEU A 91 14.50 8.22 -1.07
C LEU A 91 15.29 8.41 -2.37
N SER A 92 15.07 7.56 -3.38
CA SER A 92 15.70 7.67 -4.71
C SER A 92 15.35 8.99 -5.41
N GLN A 93 14.09 9.43 -5.36
CA GLN A 93 13.66 10.69 -5.98
C GLN A 93 14.31 11.93 -5.36
N TYR A 94 14.67 11.87 -4.07
CA TYR A 94 15.29 12.97 -3.34
C TYR A 94 16.82 12.82 -3.19
N GLU A 95 17.43 11.88 -3.94
CA GLU A 95 18.86 11.57 -3.90
C GLU A 95 19.37 11.34 -2.46
N MET A 96 18.54 10.68 -1.65
CA MET A 96 18.86 10.30 -0.28
C MET A 96 19.47 8.91 -0.24
N LYS A 97 20.24 8.63 0.82
CA LYS A 97 20.85 7.31 1.02
C LYS A 97 19.78 6.22 1.11
N ILE A 98 19.95 5.15 0.33
CA ILE A 98 19.09 3.97 0.34
C ILE A 98 19.80 2.83 1.05
N THR A 99 19.10 2.17 1.97
CA THR A 99 19.58 0.95 2.64
C THR A 99 18.95 -0.27 1.94
N HIS A 100 19.74 -1.06 1.22
CA HIS A 100 19.20 -2.08 0.28
C HIS A 100 18.63 -3.33 0.95
N ASP A 101 19.21 -3.78 2.07
CA ASP A 101 18.85 -5.10 2.63
C ASP A 101 17.88 -5.02 3.82
N GLN A 102 17.58 -3.81 4.29
CA GLN A 102 16.85 -3.61 5.53
C GLN A 102 15.39 -3.19 5.28
N PRO A 103 14.45 -3.67 6.12
CA PRO A 103 13.08 -3.20 6.06
C PRO A 103 13.00 -1.72 6.40
N LEU A 104 12.27 -0.96 5.58
CA LEU A 104 11.95 0.43 5.82
C LEU A 104 10.45 0.57 6.07
N SER A 105 10.09 1.66 6.73
CA SER A 105 8.69 2.09 6.82
C SER A 105 8.55 3.57 6.51
N PHE A 106 7.31 4.02 6.44
CA PHE A 106 6.94 5.37 6.08
C PHE A 106 6.03 5.97 7.16
N HIS A 107 6.21 7.27 7.44
CA HIS A 107 5.34 8.03 8.32
C HIS A 107 5.02 9.42 7.76
N PHE A 108 3.74 9.76 7.77
CA PHE A 108 3.29 11.12 7.51
C PHE A 108 2.07 11.45 8.37
N ASN A 109 2.10 12.62 9.01
CA ASN A 109 0.96 13.20 9.70
C ASN A 109 1.02 14.73 9.61
N GLU A 110 0.09 15.32 8.87
CA GLU A 110 0.04 16.78 8.72
C GLU A 110 -0.39 17.53 9.99
N GLN A 111 -1.27 16.91 10.78
CA GLN A 111 -1.86 17.56 11.96
C GLN A 111 -0.89 17.55 13.15
N ASN A 112 -0.04 16.54 13.24
CA ASN A 112 0.98 16.39 14.27
C ASN A 112 2.26 15.82 13.66
N PRO A 113 3.02 16.61 12.88
CA PRO A 113 4.25 16.15 12.24
C PRO A 113 5.37 16.00 13.26
N LEU A 114 6.38 15.20 12.91
CA LEU A 114 7.67 15.26 13.61
C LEU A 114 8.28 16.66 13.47
N GLU A 115 8.89 17.16 14.53
CA GLU A 115 9.51 18.48 14.54
C GLU A 115 11.02 18.36 14.41
N VAL A 116 11.60 19.22 13.56
CA VAL A 116 13.04 19.35 13.41
C VAL A 116 13.46 20.76 13.78
N ARG A 117 14.51 20.85 14.60
CA ARG A 117 15.14 22.11 15.01
C ARG A 117 16.59 22.14 14.54
N LYS A 118 17.01 23.28 13.99
CA LYS A 118 18.43 23.55 13.69
C LYS A 118 19.10 24.09 14.94
N HIS A 119 20.16 23.43 15.42
CA HIS A 119 20.96 23.89 16.54
C HIS A 119 22.45 23.71 16.24
N ASN A 120 23.20 24.82 16.21
CA ASN A 120 24.64 24.84 15.91
C ASN A 120 25.03 24.12 14.60
N GLY A 121 24.19 24.22 13.56
CA GLY A 121 24.42 23.55 12.28
C GLY A 121 23.95 22.09 12.22
N ASN A 122 23.51 21.51 13.33
CA ASN A 122 22.96 20.15 13.38
C ASN A 122 21.43 20.18 13.38
N TYR A 123 20.82 19.11 12.85
CA TYR A 123 19.38 18.88 12.92
C TYR A 123 19.06 18.00 14.12
N ILE A 124 18.08 18.43 14.92
CA ILE A 124 17.57 17.69 16.07
C ILE A 124 16.10 17.40 15.81
N LEU A 125 15.72 16.13 15.81
CA LEU A 125 14.34 15.67 15.61
C LEU A 125 13.70 15.25 16.93
N SER A 126 12.44 15.65 17.13
CA SER A 126 11.61 15.29 18.27
C SER A 126 10.17 15.11 17.83
N GLY A 127 9.42 14.26 18.53
CA GLY A 127 8.00 14.07 18.29
C GLY A 127 7.59 12.60 18.32
N GLU A 128 6.35 12.36 17.94
CA GLU A 128 5.75 11.04 17.95
C GLU A 128 5.23 10.69 16.55
N ALA A 129 5.80 9.64 15.96
CA ALA A 129 5.30 9.04 14.75
C ALA A 129 4.26 7.97 15.11
N LEU A 130 2.98 8.30 14.93
CA LEU A 130 1.86 7.41 15.23
C LEU A 130 1.58 6.43 14.10
N ASN A 131 1.11 5.23 14.47
CA ASN A 131 0.63 4.18 13.55
C ASN A 131 1.63 3.80 12.43
N VAL A 132 2.93 3.80 12.72
CA VAL A 132 3.97 3.45 11.77
C VAL A 132 3.83 1.96 11.40
N PRO A 133 3.53 1.63 10.14
CA PRO A 133 3.43 0.23 9.73
C PRO A 133 4.76 -0.47 9.98
N TRP A 134 4.73 -1.63 10.62
CA TRP A 134 5.96 -2.40 10.85
C TRP A 134 7.05 -1.62 11.63
N GLY A 135 6.68 -0.63 12.44
CA GLY A 135 7.63 0.25 13.13
C GLY A 135 8.66 -0.52 13.96
N ARG A 136 8.27 -1.57 14.68
CA ARG A 136 9.18 -2.43 15.46
C ARG A 136 10.15 -3.27 14.64
N VAL A 137 9.85 -3.47 13.35
CA VAL A 137 10.62 -4.30 12.42
C VAL A 137 11.54 -3.45 11.57
N ALA A 138 11.04 -2.29 11.11
CA ALA A 138 11.79 -1.36 10.30
C ALA A 138 13.09 -0.93 10.99
N LYS A 139 14.17 -0.79 10.22
CA LYS A 139 15.44 -0.23 10.75
C LYS A 139 15.43 1.28 10.75
N GLU A 140 14.83 1.85 9.71
CA GLU A 140 14.68 3.28 9.54
C GLU A 140 13.28 3.59 9.02
N ILE A 141 12.79 4.78 9.32
CA ILE A 141 11.56 5.31 8.74
C ILE A 141 11.89 6.51 7.85
N VAL A 142 11.21 6.58 6.71
CA VAL A 142 11.12 7.80 5.91
C VAL A 142 9.94 8.58 6.45
N ALA A 143 10.18 9.80 6.92
CA ALA A 143 9.13 10.65 7.45
C ALA A 143 9.14 12.05 6.84
N LEU A 144 7.96 12.66 6.79
CA LEU A 144 7.82 14.09 6.54
C LEU A 144 7.75 14.81 7.88
N ALA A 145 8.75 15.65 8.13
CA ALA A 145 8.90 16.43 9.35
C ALA A 145 8.85 17.92 9.02
N LYS A 146 8.61 18.74 10.05
CA LYS A 146 8.49 20.19 9.91
C LYS A 146 9.65 20.88 10.63
N CYS A 147 10.35 21.76 9.93
CA CYS A 147 11.28 22.71 10.52
C CYS A 147 10.72 24.12 10.34
N GLN A 148 10.22 24.71 11.43
CA GLN A 148 9.51 25.98 11.40
C GLN A 148 8.31 25.92 10.43
N ASN A 149 8.40 26.50 9.24
CA ASN A 149 7.35 26.49 8.22
C ASN A 149 7.67 25.61 7.00
N GLU A 150 8.86 24.99 6.98
CA GLU A 150 9.33 24.17 5.86
C GLU A 150 9.09 22.70 6.14
N TRP A 151 8.62 21.98 5.12
CA TRP A 151 8.55 20.53 5.14
C TRP A 151 9.90 19.94 4.74
N MET A 152 10.29 18.88 5.43
CA MET A 152 11.53 18.17 5.17
C MET A 152 11.27 16.68 5.17
N MET A 153 11.94 16.00 4.25
CA MET A 153 12.08 14.56 4.28
C MET A 153 13.21 14.18 5.22
N VAL A 154 12.96 13.24 6.12
CA VAL A 154 13.95 12.74 7.07
C VAL A 154 13.99 11.22 7.02
N LEU A 155 15.20 10.67 7.08
CA LEU A 155 15.45 9.25 7.30
C LEU A 155 15.87 9.07 8.76
N VAL A 156 15.07 8.36 9.54
CA VAL A 156 15.22 8.31 11.00
C VAL A 156 15.43 6.86 11.47
N PRO A 157 16.53 6.56 12.19
CA PRO A 157 16.74 5.24 12.77
C PRO A 157 15.70 4.91 13.86
N VAL A 158 15.06 3.75 13.74
CA VAL A 158 14.03 3.29 14.69
C VAL A 158 14.63 2.98 16.06
N ASN A 159 15.89 2.51 16.11
CA ASN A 159 16.58 2.18 17.36
C ASN A 159 16.86 3.40 18.26
N GLU A 160 16.72 4.62 17.74
CA GLU A 160 16.77 5.87 18.50
C GLU A 160 15.40 6.28 19.07
N SER A 161 14.36 5.48 18.85
CA SER A 161 13.01 5.72 19.36
C SER A 161 12.66 4.84 20.56
N LYS A 162 11.70 5.31 21.36
CA LYS A 162 10.91 4.44 22.23
C LYS A 162 9.72 3.91 21.45
N ILE A 163 9.61 2.58 21.38
CA ILE A 163 8.57 1.89 20.61
C ILE A 163 7.39 1.56 21.54
N HIS A 164 6.20 1.98 21.12
CA HIS A 164 4.93 1.58 21.70
C HIS A 164 4.21 0.64 20.73
N GLU A 165 4.23 -0.65 21.08
CA GLU A 165 3.71 -1.72 20.24
C GLU A 165 2.19 -1.66 20.09
N GLN A 166 1.73 -1.65 18.83
CA GLN A 166 0.32 -1.64 18.47
C GLN A 166 0.09 -2.49 17.21
N VAL A 167 -1.16 -2.89 16.99
CA VAL A 167 -1.56 -3.66 15.80
C VAL A 167 -2.84 -3.11 15.20
N ASN A 168 -2.98 -3.24 13.88
CA ASN A 168 -4.25 -2.95 13.20
C ASN A 168 -5.26 -4.10 13.35
N LEU A 169 -6.44 -3.95 12.75
CA LEU A 169 -7.50 -4.97 12.76
C LEU A 169 -7.06 -6.31 12.15
N ALA A 170 -6.13 -6.29 11.19
CA ALA A 170 -5.56 -7.49 10.59
C ALA A 170 -4.48 -8.16 11.47
N GLY A 171 -4.09 -7.53 12.59
CA GLY A 171 -3.02 -7.97 13.47
C GLY A 171 -1.62 -7.62 12.96
N GLU A 172 -1.51 -6.69 12.01
CA GLU A 172 -0.23 -6.22 11.48
C GLU A 172 0.29 -5.06 12.36
N PRO A 173 1.61 -4.97 12.63
CA PRO A 173 2.16 -3.92 13.48
C PRO A 173 1.87 -2.51 12.95
N ARG A 174 1.39 -1.62 13.83
CA ARG A 174 1.15 -0.18 13.59
C ARG A 174 1.69 0.61 14.77
N ASP A 175 2.99 0.52 14.98
CA ASP A 175 3.63 0.96 16.22
C ASP A 175 3.71 2.48 16.30
N SER A 176 3.73 3.01 17.53
CA SER A 176 4.02 4.42 17.77
C SER A 176 5.50 4.57 18.16
N LEU A 177 6.23 5.43 17.46
CA LEU A 177 7.66 5.67 17.66
C LEU A 177 7.86 7.07 18.26
N ILE A 178 8.42 7.14 19.46
CA ILE A 178 8.65 8.40 20.17
C ILE A 178 10.13 8.75 20.11
N PHE A 179 10.43 9.93 19.58
CA PHE A 179 11.78 10.46 19.43
C PHE A 179 12.01 11.63 20.38
N HIS A 180 13.15 11.63 21.07
CA HIS A 180 13.53 12.65 22.04
C HIS A 180 14.90 13.23 21.71
N ASP A 181 14.89 14.37 21.02
CA ASP A 181 16.06 15.16 20.64
C ASP A 181 17.17 14.32 20.00
N ILE A 182 16.78 13.54 18.99
CA ILE A 182 17.71 12.71 18.23
C ILE A 182 18.46 13.53 17.19
N HIS A 183 19.72 13.18 16.92
CA HIS A 183 20.55 13.90 15.97
C HIS A 183 20.40 13.31 14.56
N ILE A 184 19.99 14.15 13.61
CA ILE A 184 19.89 13.77 12.20
C ILE A 184 21.08 14.36 11.44
N GLY A 185 21.84 13.49 10.77
CA GLY A 185 22.95 13.90 9.91
C GLY A 185 22.48 14.54 8.61
N ASP A 186 23.30 15.40 8.02
CA ASP A 186 22.96 16.15 6.79
C ASP A 186 22.58 15.25 5.60
N SER A 187 23.11 14.03 5.52
CA SER A 187 22.77 13.06 4.48
C SER A 187 21.40 12.39 4.65
N ALA A 188 20.80 12.51 5.83
CA ALA A 188 19.54 11.88 6.22
C ALA A 188 18.37 12.88 6.23
N ILE A 189 18.55 14.06 5.65
CA ILE A 189 17.54 15.11 5.61
C ILE A 189 17.58 15.86 4.28
N LYS A 190 16.41 16.15 3.71
CA LYS A 190 16.23 16.97 2.49
C LYS A 190 15.05 17.91 2.67
N ILE A 191 15.18 19.14 2.19
CA ILE A 191 14.07 20.09 2.17
C ILE A 191 13.12 19.70 1.04
N ILE A 192 11.82 19.79 1.29
CA ILE A 192 10.79 19.65 0.27
C ILE A 192 10.41 21.06 -0.16
N GLU A 193 10.82 21.42 -1.38
CA GLU A 193 10.84 22.81 -1.86
C GLU A 193 9.43 23.41 -2.05
N ASP A 194 8.40 22.57 -2.21
CA ASP A 194 7.03 23.02 -2.48
C ASP A 194 5.94 22.05 -1.97
N CYS A 195 4.69 22.53 -1.99
CA CYS A 195 3.52 21.80 -1.51
C CYS A 195 3.11 20.63 -2.43
N GLU A 196 3.37 20.72 -3.73
CA GLU A 196 3.08 19.66 -4.69
C GLU A 196 4.02 18.46 -4.46
N SER A 197 5.31 18.71 -4.24
CA SER A 197 6.30 17.69 -3.90
C SER A 197 5.92 16.91 -2.62
N LYS A 198 5.34 17.59 -1.62
CA LYS A 198 4.76 16.94 -0.42
C LYS A 198 3.57 16.06 -0.79
N LYS A 199 2.62 16.57 -1.56
CA LYS A 199 1.42 15.82 -1.98
C LYS A 199 1.76 14.57 -2.78
N ILE A 200 2.76 14.66 -3.66
CA ILE A 200 3.25 13.52 -4.45
C ILE A 200 3.63 12.36 -3.52
N VAL A 201 4.41 12.63 -2.47
CA VAL A 201 4.84 11.61 -1.50
C VAL A 201 3.65 10.93 -0.81
N GLU A 202 2.66 11.71 -0.38
CA GLU A 202 1.43 11.19 0.23
C GLU A 202 0.60 10.36 -0.76
N GLN A 203 0.44 10.85 -1.99
CA GLN A 203 -0.31 10.20 -3.07
C GLN A 203 0.33 8.87 -3.48
N LEU A 204 1.65 8.78 -3.52
CA LEU A 204 2.36 7.52 -3.79
C LEU A 204 2.04 6.46 -2.73
N TYR A 205 2.05 6.84 -1.46
CA TYR A 205 1.71 5.93 -0.38
C TYR A 205 0.23 5.52 -0.41
N ALA A 206 -0.67 6.45 -0.76
CA ALA A 206 -2.09 6.18 -0.94
C ALA A 206 -2.37 5.22 -2.10
N LEU A 207 -1.68 5.39 -3.23
CA LEU A 207 -1.79 4.49 -4.37
C LEU A 207 -1.28 3.09 -4.02
N ALA A 208 -0.23 2.98 -3.20
CA ALA A 208 0.28 1.68 -2.75
C ALA A 208 -0.78 0.92 -1.95
N LYS A 209 -1.47 1.61 -1.03
CA LYS A 209 -2.59 1.03 -0.28
C LYS A 209 -3.77 0.67 -1.19
N ALA A 210 -4.06 1.49 -2.21
CA ALA A 210 -5.07 1.16 -3.21
C ALA A 210 -4.71 -0.09 -4.03
N ALA A 211 -3.45 -0.25 -4.44
CA ALA A 211 -2.96 -1.43 -5.15
C ALA A 211 -3.05 -2.70 -4.28
N MET A 212 -2.69 -2.61 -2.99
CA MET A 212 -2.88 -3.71 -2.02
C MET A 212 -4.37 -4.09 -1.88
N LEU A 213 -5.26 -3.11 -1.77
CA LEU A 213 -6.70 -3.33 -1.69
C LEU A 213 -7.29 -3.93 -2.98
N ALA A 214 -6.80 -3.54 -4.15
CA ALA A 214 -7.19 -4.17 -5.41
C ALA A 214 -6.74 -5.64 -5.48
N GLY A 215 -5.49 -5.92 -5.12
CA GLY A 215 -4.95 -7.28 -5.10
C GLY A 215 -5.68 -8.20 -4.12
N ILE A 216 -6.00 -7.73 -2.92
CA ILE A 216 -6.73 -8.54 -1.95
C ILE A 216 -8.20 -8.74 -2.37
N SER A 217 -8.81 -7.76 -3.06
CA SER A 217 -10.14 -7.92 -3.64
C SER A 217 -10.17 -9.02 -4.71
N GLU A 218 -9.14 -9.09 -5.56
CA GLU A 218 -8.97 -10.21 -6.51
C GLU A 218 -8.87 -11.56 -5.77
N ARG A 219 -8.11 -11.62 -4.67
CA ARG A 219 -8.00 -12.85 -3.88
C ARG A 219 -9.34 -13.25 -3.28
N VAL A 220 -10.11 -12.30 -2.74
CA VAL A 220 -11.45 -12.54 -2.18
C VAL A 220 -12.41 -13.07 -3.25
N VAL A 221 -12.36 -12.54 -4.47
CA VAL A 221 -13.12 -13.08 -5.62
C VAL A 221 -12.75 -14.54 -5.89
N GLN A 222 -11.45 -14.87 -5.91
CA GLN A 222 -10.99 -16.24 -6.15
C GLN A 222 -11.50 -17.21 -5.07
N GLU A 223 -11.44 -16.83 -3.80
CA GLU A 223 -11.98 -17.63 -2.69
C GLU A 223 -13.50 -17.86 -2.85
N CYS A 224 -14.25 -16.80 -3.15
CA CYS A 224 -15.69 -16.90 -3.41
C CYS A 224 -16.04 -17.83 -4.57
N LEU A 225 -15.30 -17.74 -5.69
CA LEU A 225 -15.52 -18.59 -6.86
C LEU A 225 -15.19 -20.06 -6.58
N SER A 226 -14.07 -20.34 -5.90
CA SER A 226 -13.71 -21.70 -5.49
C SER A 226 -14.75 -22.28 -4.54
N TYR A 227 -15.11 -21.56 -3.47
CA TYR A 227 -16.10 -22.00 -2.50
C TYR A 227 -17.47 -22.25 -3.15
N ALA A 228 -17.95 -21.34 -4.01
CA ALA A 228 -19.23 -21.49 -4.69
C ALA A 228 -19.25 -22.67 -5.69
N SER A 229 -18.08 -23.02 -6.22
CA SER A 229 -17.91 -24.14 -7.15
C SER A 229 -17.88 -25.48 -6.43
N GLU A 230 -17.29 -25.55 -5.24
CA GLU A 230 -17.10 -26.79 -4.48
C GLU A 230 -18.29 -27.12 -3.56
N ARG A 231 -18.87 -26.10 -2.93
CA ARG A 231 -19.93 -26.28 -1.93
C ARG A 231 -21.25 -26.70 -2.56
N LYS A 232 -21.83 -27.80 -2.07
CA LYS A 232 -23.16 -28.32 -2.47
C LYS A 232 -24.22 -28.06 -1.40
N GLN A 233 -25.35 -27.48 -1.80
CA GLN A 233 -26.56 -27.38 -1.00
C GLN A 233 -27.80 -27.62 -1.88
N PHE A 234 -28.85 -28.20 -1.30
CA PHE A 234 -30.08 -28.54 -2.02
C PHE A 234 -29.81 -29.34 -3.32
N GLY A 235 -28.88 -30.30 -3.24
CA GLY A 235 -28.55 -31.20 -4.35
C GLY A 235 -27.71 -30.61 -5.49
N LYS A 236 -27.25 -29.35 -5.40
CA LYS A 236 -26.44 -28.71 -6.44
C LYS A 236 -25.38 -27.76 -5.87
N ASN A 237 -24.38 -27.40 -6.68
CA ASN A 237 -23.34 -26.46 -6.25
C ASN A 237 -23.93 -25.05 -6.08
N LEU A 238 -23.33 -24.23 -5.19
CA LEU A 238 -23.83 -22.89 -4.89
C LEU A 238 -23.86 -21.97 -6.12
N TYR A 239 -22.90 -22.08 -7.04
CA TYR A 239 -22.87 -21.26 -8.26
C TYR A 239 -24.11 -21.45 -9.18
N ARG A 240 -24.94 -22.48 -8.94
CA ARG A 240 -26.18 -22.74 -9.71
C ARG A 240 -27.43 -22.06 -9.13
N PHE A 241 -27.30 -21.24 -8.08
CA PHE A 241 -28.40 -20.42 -7.56
C PHE A 241 -28.27 -19.00 -8.09
N GLN A 242 -29.35 -18.44 -8.65
CA GLN A 242 -29.33 -17.12 -9.27
C GLN A 242 -28.88 -16.02 -8.30
N ALA A 243 -29.34 -16.05 -7.04
CA ALA A 243 -28.91 -15.08 -6.03
C ALA A 243 -27.39 -15.13 -5.78
N VAL A 244 -26.79 -16.33 -5.76
CA VAL A 244 -25.32 -16.51 -5.65
C VAL A 244 -24.61 -15.95 -6.88
N GLN A 245 -25.14 -16.20 -8.07
CA GLN A 245 -24.58 -15.65 -9.31
C GLN A 245 -24.59 -14.12 -9.31
N GLN A 246 -25.68 -13.50 -8.86
CA GLN A 246 -25.76 -12.03 -8.74
C GLN A 246 -24.73 -11.47 -7.77
N HIS A 247 -24.56 -12.08 -6.59
CA HIS A 247 -23.52 -11.67 -5.64
C HIS A 247 -22.11 -11.80 -6.23
N ILE A 248 -21.81 -12.90 -6.91
CA ILE A 248 -20.52 -13.10 -7.59
C ILE A 248 -20.32 -12.05 -8.69
N SER A 249 -21.34 -11.76 -9.50
CA SER A 249 -21.26 -10.74 -10.55
C SER A 249 -20.96 -9.35 -10.00
N LEU A 250 -21.61 -8.95 -8.90
CA LEU A 250 -21.32 -7.68 -8.21
C LEU A 250 -19.89 -7.64 -7.68
N LEU A 251 -19.45 -8.70 -6.99
CA LEU A 251 -18.10 -8.82 -6.43
C LEU A 251 -17.02 -8.69 -7.52
N VAL A 252 -17.21 -9.41 -8.63
CA VAL A 252 -16.30 -9.38 -9.80
C VAL A 252 -16.31 -8.00 -10.45
N GLY A 253 -17.48 -7.39 -10.63
CA GLY A 253 -17.61 -6.06 -11.23
C GLY A 253 -16.90 -4.98 -10.42
N GLU A 254 -17.10 -4.95 -9.09
CA GLU A 254 -16.43 -3.99 -8.21
C GLU A 254 -14.92 -4.19 -8.18
N THR A 255 -14.47 -5.45 -8.14
CA THR A 255 -13.04 -5.77 -8.19
C THR A 255 -12.41 -5.35 -9.52
N ALA A 256 -13.08 -5.61 -10.65
CA ALA A 256 -12.62 -5.17 -11.96
C ALA A 256 -12.50 -3.64 -12.06
N ALA A 257 -13.46 -2.90 -11.49
CA ALA A 257 -13.40 -1.45 -11.43
C ALA A 257 -12.23 -0.96 -10.57
N CYS A 258 -11.92 -1.62 -9.44
CA CYS A 258 -10.75 -1.31 -8.62
C CYS A 258 -9.44 -1.51 -9.37
N LEU A 259 -9.31 -2.63 -10.09
CA LEU A 259 -8.12 -2.93 -10.89
C LEU A 259 -7.93 -1.92 -12.01
N ALA A 260 -9.00 -1.59 -12.73
CA ALA A 260 -8.95 -0.59 -13.79
C ALA A 260 -8.51 0.78 -13.26
N ALA A 261 -9.04 1.20 -12.11
CA ALA A 261 -8.65 2.46 -11.48
C ALA A 261 -7.17 2.47 -11.07
N VAL A 262 -6.70 1.40 -10.39
CA VAL A 262 -5.28 1.29 -9.99
C VAL A 262 -4.36 1.27 -11.19
N ASN A 263 -4.66 0.47 -12.23
CA ASN A 263 -3.82 0.40 -13.42
C ASN A 263 -3.73 1.77 -14.12
N ASN A 264 -4.85 2.47 -14.24
CA ASN A 264 -4.88 3.80 -14.83
C ASN A 264 -4.07 4.82 -14.01
N ALA A 265 -4.22 4.83 -12.68
CA ALA A 265 -3.45 5.72 -11.81
C ALA A 265 -1.94 5.44 -11.88
N VAL A 266 -1.54 4.16 -11.98
CA VAL A 266 -0.12 3.77 -12.14
C VAL A 266 0.43 4.19 -13.50
N GLU A 267 -0.35 4.06 -14.58
CA GLU A 267 0.05 4.54 -15.91
C GLU A 267 0.24 6.07 -15.91
N MET A 268 -0.67 6.81 -15.28
CA MET A 268 -0.60 8.27 -15.19
C MET A 268 0.58 8.78 -14.34
N LEU A 269 1.11 7.95 -13.44
CA LEU A 269 2.34 8.28 -12.70
C LEU A 269 3.59 8.33 -13.60
N GLN A 270 3.65 7.54 -14.68
CA GLN A 270 4.79 7.54 -15.59
C GLN A 270 4.85 8.78 -16.48
N GLY A 271 3.69 9.36 -16.79
CA GLY A 271 3.56 10.49 -17.72
C GLY A 271 3.58 11.85 -17.03
N SER A 272 2.44 12.25 -16.48
CA SER A 272 2.17 13.61 -16.00
C SER A 272 2.03 13.73 -14.49
N HIS A 273 2.08 12.61 -13.76
CA HIS A 273 1.75 12.55 -12.33
C HIS A 273 0.37 13.14 -12.02
N ASP A 274 -0.67 12.54 -12.61
CA ASP A 274 -2.05 13.02 -12.42
C ASP A 274 -2.59 12.73 -11.01
N SER A 275 -2.57 13.76 -10.17
CA SER A 275 -3.17 13.75 -8.83
C SER A 275 -4.64 13.30 -8.85
N LEU A 276 -5.41 13.69 -9.87
CA LEU A 276 -6.85 13.39 -9.93
C LEU A 276 -7.09 11.87 -9.97
N SER A 277 -6.34 11.16 -10.82
CA SER A 277 -6.43 9.71 -10.97
C SER A 277 -6.13 8.96 -9.66
N ILE A 278 -5.16 9.43 -8.88
CA ILE A 278 -4.81 8.81 -7.58
C ILE A 278 -5.92 9.04 -6.55
N MET A 279 -6.43 10.28 -6.43
CA MET A 279 -7.52 10.60 -5.51
C MET A 279 -8.77 9.78 -5.81
N LEU A 280 -9.20 9.73 -7.08
CA LEU A 280 -10.35 8.95 -7.51
C LEU A 280 -10.16 7.45 -7.25
N THR A 281 -8.96 6.93 -7.51
CA THR A 281 -8.62 5.53 -7.26
C THR A 281 -8.73 5.21 -5.77
N LYS A 282 -8.11 6.00 -4.89
CA LYS A 282 -8.18 5.76 -3.45
C LYS A 282 -9.60 5.86 -2.92
N ILE A 283 -10.41 6.80 -3.41
CA ILE A 283 -11.85 6.90 -3.08
C ILE A 283 -12.58 5.62 -3.51
N LYS A 284 -12.46 5.23 -4.79
CA LYS A 284 -13.18 4.07 -5.35
C LYS A 284 -12.86 2.80 -4.59
N VAL A 285 -11.57 2.49 -4.44
CA VAL A 285 -11.11 1.23 -3.85
C VAL A 285 -11.45 1.16 -2.35
N SER A 286 -11.31 2.27 -1.62
CA SER A 286 -11.62 2.30 -0.19
C SER A 286 -13.13 2.19 0.08
N ALA A 287 -13.96 2.81 -0.75
CA ALA A 287 -15.42 2.80 -0.59
C ALA A 287 -16.01 1.38 -0.72
N VAL A 288 -15.54 0.61 -1.69
CA VAL A 288 -16.12 -0.72 -2.01
C VAL A 288 -15.54 -1.86 -1.18
N ALA A 289 -14.45 -1.63 -0.43
CA ALA A 289 -13.80 -2.66 0.39
C ALA A 289 -14.79 -3.31 1.39
N GLY A 290 -15.69 -2.51 1.96
CA GLY A 290 -16.74 -3.01 2.86
C GLY A 290 -17.78 -3.88 2.17
N ASP A 291 -18.23 -3.49 0.97
CA ASP A 291 -19.22 -4.23 0.18
C ASP A 291 -18.67 -5.56 -0.32
N ILE A 292 -17.39 -5.58 -0.72
CA ILE A 292 -16.65 -6.79 -1.10
C ILE A 292 -16.58 -7.75 0.09
N ALA A 293 -16.17 -7.26 1.26
CA ALA A 293 -16.09 -8.08 2.46
C ALA A 293 -17.46 -8.64 2.87
N MET A 294 -18.50 -7.80 2.88
CA MET A 294 -19.86 -8.19 3.24
C MET A 294 -20.42 -9.26 2.29
N THR A 295 -20.27 -9.04 0.98
CA THR A 295 -20.74 -9.99 -0.05
C THR A 295 -19.99 -11.31 0.04
N ALA A 296 -18.68 -11.28 0.27
CA ALA A 296 -17.88 -12.49 0.42
C ALA A 296 -18.29 -13.32 1.64
N HIS A 297 -18.52 -12.68 2.79
CA HIS A 297 -19.03 -13.35 3.99
C HIS A 297 -20.43 -13.91 3.78
N GLN A 298 -21.31 -13.19 3.09
CA GLN A 298 -22.66 -13.68 2.75
C GLN A 298 -22.61 -14.94 1.87
N LEU A 299 -21.66 -15.03 0.94
CA LEU A 299 -21.44 -16.20 0.09
C LEU A 299 -20.91 -17.40 0.87
N HIS A 300 -20.02 -17.19 1.83
CA HIS A 300 -19.42 -18.27 2.62
C HIS A 300 -20.32 -18.73 3.77
N GLY A 301 -21.12 -17.84 4.34
CA GLY A 301 -21.89 -18.09 5.56
C GLY A 301 -20.97 -18.23 6.78
N ALA A 302 -21.37 -19.07 7.74
CA ALA A 302 -20.68 -19.18 9.04
C ALA A 302 -19.18 -19.53 8.92
N ILE A 303 -18.79 -20.33 7.92
CA ILE A 303 -17.37 -20.73 7.74
C ILE A 303 -16.48 -19.53 7.44
N GLY A 304 -16.98 -18.52 6.71
CA GLY A 304 -16.21 -17.33 6.37
C GLY A 304 -15.81 -16.49 7.59
N MET A 305 -16.55 -16.62 8.69
CA MET A 305 -16.30 -15.91 9.95
C MET A 305 -15.33 -16.65 10.89
N THR A 306 -15.04 -17.92 10.60
CA THR A 306 -14.13 -18.74 11.42
C THR A 306 -12.69 -18.28 11.27
N TYR A 307 -11.90 -18.39 12.33
CA TYR A 307 -10.49 -17.97 12.30
C TYR A 307 -9.68 -18.83 11.32
N GLU A 308 -10.03 -20.11 11.22
CA GLU A 308 -9.35 -21.12 10.41
C GLU A 308 -9.55 -20.90 8.90
N HIS A 309 -10.54 -20.11 8.49
CA HIS A 309 -10.82 -19.88 7.08
C HIS A 309 -10.09 -18.64 6.56
N THR A 310 -9.36 -18.79 5.44
CA THR A 310 -8.55 -17.71 4.83
C THR A 310 -9.33 -16.42 4.62
N LEU A 311 -10.62 -16.50 4.25
CA LEU A 311 -11.49 -15.32 4.07
C LEU A 311 -11.52 -14.38 5.28
N HIS A 312 -11.47 -14.92 6.50
CA HIS A 312 -11.44 -14.13 7.73
C HIS A 312 -10.22 -13.19 7.72
N HIS A 313 -9.05 -13.71 7.39
CA HIS A 313 -7.81 -12.91 7.34
C HIS A 313 -7.77 -11.92 6.18
N LEU A 314 -8.35 -12.28 5.03
CA LEU A 314 -8.41 -11.38 3.87
C LEU A 314 -9.33 -10.19 4.12
N THR A 315 -10.52 -10.44 4.66
CA THR A 315 -11.50 -9.38 4.89
C THR A 315 -11.11 -8.43 6.03
N LYS A 316 -10.41 -8.90 7.08
CA LYS A 316 -9.83 -7.99 8.09
C LYS A 316 -8.84 -6.99 7.49
N ARG A 317 -8.08 -7.39 6.46
CA ARG A 317 -7.16 -6.50 5.73
C ARG A 317 -7.89 -5.52 4.84
N LEU A 318 -8.96 -5.92 4.16
CA LEU A 318 -9.85 -4.98 3.46
C LEU A 318 -10.34 -3.87 4.40
N TRP A 319 -10.82 -4.25 5.59
CA TRP A 319 -11.28 -3.30 6.60
C TRP A 319 -10.16 -2.46 7.21
N SER A 320 -8.95 -2.99 7.35
CA SER A 320 -7.83 -2.24 7.89
C SER A 320 -7.25 -1.25 6.88
N TRP A 321 -6.94 -1.72 5.68
CA TRP A 321 -6.17 -0.95 4.70
C TRP A 321 -7.01 0.15 4.03
N ARG A 322 -8.36 0.05 4.03
CA ARG A 322 -9.22 1.11 3.48
C ARG A 322 -9.04 2.46 4.18
N ASP A 323 -8.67 2.45 5.45
CA ASP A 323 -8.50 3.66 6.27
C ASP A 323 -7.03 4.11 6.38
N GLU A 324 -6.09 3.35 5.82
CA GLU A 324 -4.68 3.72 5.77
C GLU A 324 -4.40 4.70 4.61
N ALA A 325 -3.42 5.58 4.83
CA ALA A 325 -3.04 6.65 3.89
C ALA A 325 -4.24 7.52 3.48
N GLY A 326 -5.09 7.88 4.44
CA GLY A 326 -6.34 8.62 4.23
C GLY A 326 -7.50 7.73 3.76
N ASN A 327 -8.64 7.81 4.46
CA ASN A 327 -9.85 7.07 4.09
C ASN A 327 -10.62 7.75 2.93
N GLU A 328 -11.74 7.16 2.49
CA GLU A 328 -12.47 7.71 1.34
C GLU A 328 -12.93 9.16 1.56
N ARG A 329 -13.33 9.50 2.79
CA ARG A 329 -13.79 10.85 3.13
C ARG A 329 -12.67 11.89 3.09
N TYR A 330 -11.47 11.53 3.54
CA TYR A 330 -10.30 12.38 3.43
C TYR A 330 -10.02 12.73 1.95
N TRP A 331 -9.93 11.70 1.10
CA TRP A 331 -9.65 11.89 -0.32
C TRP A 331 -10.78 12.58 -1.08
N GLN A 332 -12.04 12.43 -0.67
CA GLN A 332 -13.15 13.25 -1.20
C GLN A 332 -12.98 14.74 -0.86
N GLY A 333 -12.45 15.05 0.32
CA GLY A 333 -12.11 16.43 0.72
C GLY A 333 -10.97 17.01 -0.12
N GLU A 334 -9.91 16.24 -0.33
CA GLU A 334 -8.81 16.61 -1.22
C GLU A 334 -9.29 16.82 -2.66
N LEU A 335 -10.11 15.90 -3.18
CA LEU A 335 -10.72 16.02 -4.50
C LEU A 335 -11.61 17.27 -4.61
N SER A 336 -12.41 17.57 -3.58
CA SER A 336 -13.23 18.77 -3.54
C SER A 336 -12.36 20.03 -3.58
N THR A 337 -11.25 20.04 -2.86
CA THR A 337 -10.29 21.16 -2.84
C THR A 337 -9.63 21.31 -4.21
N TYR A 338 -9.22 20.20 -4.82
CA TYR A 338 -8.65 20.19 -6.17
C TYR A 338 -9.61 20.76 -7.22
N ILE A 339 -10.87 20.30 -7.23
CA ILE A 339 -11.89 20.78 -8.17
C ILE A 339 -12.20 22.27 -7.94
N ALA A 340 -12.26 22.73 -6.69
CA ALA A 340 -12.56 24.13 -6.37
C ALA A 340 -11.49 25.11 -6.88
N HIS A 341 -10.23 24.67 -6.98
CA HIS A 341 -9.13 25.46 -7.51
C HIS A 341 -8.83 25.17 -8.99
N SER A 342 -9.52 24.20 -9.59
CA SER A 342 -9.32 23.85 -10.99
C SER A 342 -9.88 24.94 -11.92
N PRO A 343 -9.11 25.37 -12.94
CA PRO A 343 -9.61 26.32 -13.92
C PRO A 343 -10.60 25.70 -14.92
N VAL A 344 -10.74 24.37 -14.93
CA VAL A 344 -11.59 23.62 -15.86
C VAL A 344 -12.83 23.06 -15.15
N THR A 345 -13.92 22.91 -15.92
CA THR A 345 -15.19 22.39 -15.39
C THR A 345 -15.08 20.90 -15.02
N ILE A 346 -15.96 20.43 -14.14
CA ILE A 346 -16.05 18.98 -13.81
C ILE A 346 -16.28 18.15 -15.08
N TRP A 347 -17.11 18.63 -16.01
CA TRP A 347 -17.37 17.92 -17.26
C TRP A 347 -16.10 17.82 -18.12
N SER A 348 -15.34 18.91 -18.22
CA SER A 348 -14.03 18.91 -18.89
C SER A 348 -13.04 17.95 -18.24
N LEU A 349 -12.98 17.89 -16.90
CA LEU A 349 -12.13 16.92 -16.21
C LEU A 349 -12.49 15.45 -16.53
N LEU A 350 -13.78 15.18 -16.76
CA LEU A 350 -14.26 13.82 -17.06
C LEU A 350 -14.07 13.42 -18.53
N VAL A 351 -14.13 14.39 -19.45
CA VAL A 351 -14.21 14.13 -20.90
C VAL A 351 -12.93 14.54 -21.64
N ASP A 352 -12.21 15.57 -21.19
CA ASP A 352 -11.06 16.09 -21.94
C ASP A 352 -9.75 15.32 -21.64
N ASN A 353 -9.77 14.33 -20.74
CA ASN A 353 -8.66 13.42 -20.43
C ASN A 353 -8.47 12.33 -21.53
N HIS A 354 -8.50 12.74 -22.80
CA HIS A 354 -8.44 11.86 -23.96
C HIS A 354 -7.03 11.78 -24.59
N GLU A 355 -6.28 10.75 -24.22
CA GLU A 355 -5.94 9.68 -25.16
C GLU A 355 -6.31 8.34 -24.51
N VAL A 356 -7.60 7.99 -24.52
CA VAL A 356 -7.99 6.59 -24.33
C VAL A 356 -7.55 5.85 -25.59
N LYS A 357 -6.31 5.35 -25.60
CA LYS A 357 -5.87 4.42 -26.65
C LYS A 357 -6.77 3.20 -26.54
N SER A 358 -7.59 3.00 -27.57
CA SER A 358 -8.50 1.86 -27.68
C SER A 358 -7.73 0.56 -27.51
N ILE A 359 -7.97 -0.15 -26.42
CA ILE A 359 -7.64 -1.57 -26.31
C ILE A 359 -8.88 -2.34 -26.76
N LEU A 360 -8.89 -2.69 -28.05
CA LEU A 360 -9.65 -3.80 -28.61
C LEU A 360 -8.67 -4.76 -29.28
#